data_AF-A0A2U1PZM0-F1
#
_entry.id   AF-A0A2U1PZM0-F1
#
_cell.length_a   1.000
_cell.length_b   1.000
_cell.length_c   1.000
_cell.angle_alpha   90.00
_cell.angle_beta   90.00
_cell.angle_gamma   90.00
#
_symmetry.space_group_name_H-M   'P 1'
#
loop_
_entity.id
_entity.type
_entity.pdbx_description
1 polymer ?
#
loop_
_entity_poly.entity_id
_entity_poly.type
_entity_poly.pdbx_seq_one_letter_code
_entity_poly.pdbx_strand_id
1 'polypeptide(L)'
;MAKTAHSLYFLGFFICFIVSFSCVKGKTWCVAQVGAPKDRLNAFINEVCPHLACGPIRRGGKCFEPDNAYNHGSYALNLNYRFNGQCDLSFATLAVTDPSFLGCHYP
;
A
#
# COMPACT_ATOMS: atom_id res chain seq x y z
N MET A 1 31.67 -18.88 46.89
CA MET A 1 30.67 -17.82 46.60
C MET A 1 30.55 -17.73 45.09
N ALA A 2 29.57 -18.42 44.49
CA ALA A 2 29.34 -18.42 43.05
C ALA A 2 27.86 -18.09 42.83
N LYS A 3 27.57 -16.81 42.67
CA LYS A 3 26.26 -16.29 42.28
C LYS A 3 26.54 -15.31 41.15
N THR A 4 25.58 -15.19 40.22
CA THR A 4 25.44 -14.12 39.20
C THR A 4 26.03 -14.31 37.78
N ALA A 5 26.26 -15.53 37.29
CA ALA A 5 26.48 -15.76 35.84
C ALA A 5 25.20 -16.06 35.05
N HIS A 6 24.16 -16.62 35.70
CA HIS A 6 22.92 -17.03 35.03
C HIS A 6 21.90 -15.90 34.77
N SER A 7 22.04 -14.76 35.46
CA SER A 7 21.10 -13.63 35.37
C SER A 7 21.23 -12.86 34.04
N LEU A 8 22.45 -12.77 33.49
CA LEU A 8 22.73 -12.07 32.25
C LEU A 8 22.39 -12.90 31.01
N TYR A 9 22.42 -14.23 31.12
CA TYR A 9 22.06 -15.15 30.04
C TYR A 9 20.55 -15.15 29.75
N PHE A 10 19.74 -15.06 30.80
CA PHE A 10 18.28 -15.02 30.71
C PHE A 10 17.76 -13.71 30.10
N LEU A 11 18.42 -12.59 30.42
CA LEU A 11 18.09 -11.27 29.88
C LEU A 11 18.43 -11.16 28.38
N GLY A 12 19.52 -11.79 27.93
CA GLY A 12 19.93 -11.80 26.51
C GLY A 12 19.03 -12.65 25.60
N PHE A 13 18.50 -13.77 26.11
CA PHE A 13 17.61 -14.66 25.36
C PHE A 13 16.22 -14.02 25.12
N PHE A 14 15.71 -13.26 26.09
CA PHE A 14 14.45 -12.52 25.96
C PHE A 14 14.53 -11.40 24.92
N ILE A 15 15.68 -10.73 24.82
CA ILE A 15 15.90 -9.64 23.85
C ILE A 15 15.91 -10.18 22.41
N CYS A 16 16.47 -11.37 22.15
CA CYS A 16 16.51 -11.94 20.79
C CYS A 16 15.12 -12.44 20.32
N PHE A 17 14.29 -12.93 21.24
CA PHE A 17 12.91 -13.33 20.94
C PHE A 17 12.01 -12.14 20.56
N ILE A 18 12.22 -10.96 21.16
CA ILE A 18 11.41 -9.76 20.87
C ILE A 18 11.76 -9.15 19.49
N VAL A 19 13.01 -9.26 19.04
CA VAL A 19 13.49 -8.56 17.82
C VAL A 19 13.27 -9.37 16.53
N SER A 20 12.96 -10.67 16.64
CA SER A 20 12.87 -11.59 15.48
C SER A 20 11.55 -11.53 14.70
N PHE A 21 10.54 -10.76 15.15
CA PHE A 21 9.22 -10.71 14.49
C PHE A 21 8.97 -9.44 13.68
N SER A 22 10.02 -8.82 13.13
CA SER A 22 9.83 -7.86 12.03
C SER A 22 9.73 -8.65 10.74
N CYS A 23 8.53 -9.11 10.37
CA CYS A 23 8.26 -9.44 8.98
C CYS A 23 8.57 -8.17 8.20
N VAL A 24 9.66 -8.19 7.43
CA VAL A 24 9.94 -7.16 6.42
C VAL A 24 8.78 -7.25 5.43
N LYS A 25 7.68 -6.56 5.71
CA LYS A 25 6.60 -6.36 4.75
C LYS A 25 7.24 -5.55 3.64
N GLY A 26 7.63 -6.22 2.56
CA GLY A 26 8.05 -5.55 1.33
C GLY A 26 7.01 -4.49 0.97
N LYS A 27 7.46 -3.38 0.35
CA LYS A 27 6.54 -2.34 -0.12
C LYS A 27 5.56 -3.00 -1.10
N THR A 28 4.28 -3.06 -0.74
CA THR A 28 3.19 -3.53 -1.59
C THR A 28 2.32 -2.36 -1.99
N TRP A 29 1.65 -2.41 -3.14
CA TRP A 29 0.69 -1.42 -3.62
C TRP A 29 -0.68 -2.04 -3.81
N CYS A 30 -1.76 -1.28 -3.60
CA CYS A 30 -3.11 -1.74 -3.91
C CYS A 30 -3.50 -1.21 -5.29
N VAL A 31 -3.71 -2.09 -6.26
CA VAL A 31 -4.02 -1.73 -7.66
C VAL A 31 -5.30 -2.43 -8.12
N ALA A 32 -5.95 -1.90 -9.15
CA ALA A 32 -7.16 -2.52 -9.70
C ALA A 32 -6.84 -3.92 -10.26
N GLN A 33 -7.78 -4.86 -10.12
CA GLN A 33 -7.65 -6.17 -10.78
C GLN A 33 -7.83 -6.03 -12.29
N VAL A 34 -7.19 -6.91 -13.05
CA VAL A 34 -7.47 -7.06 -14.48
C VAL A 34 -8.94 -7.44 -14.64
N GLY A 35 -9.71 -6.64 -15.38
CA GLY A 35 -11.14 -6.85 -15.55
C GLY A 35 -12.03 -6.23 -14.47
N ALA A 36 -11.48 -5.46 -13.52
CA ALA A 36 -12.28 -4.70 -12.57
C ALA A 36 -13.31 -3.81 -13.29
N PRO A 37 -14.60 -3.82 -12.88
CA PRO A 37 -15.62 -3.04 -13.56
C PRO A 37 -15.30 -1.55 -13.56
N LYS A 38 -15.31 -0.92 -14.74
CA LYS A 38 -15.02 0.51 -14.91
C LYS A 38 -15.91 1.38 -14.01
N ASP A 39 -17.19 1.04 -13.90
CA ASP A 39 -18.14 1.78 -13.06
C ASP A 39 -17.80 1.67 -11.57
N ARG A 40 -17.32 0.51 -11.12
CA ARG A 40 -16.87 0.34 -9.73
C ARG A 40 -15.63 1.19 -9.45
N LEU A 41 -14.67 1.22 -10.38
CA LEU A 41 -13.47 2.05 -10.26
C LEU A 41 -13.81 3.54 -10.25
N ASN A 42 -14.68 3.99 -11.14
CA ASN A 42 -15.14 5.38 -11.19
C ASN A 42 -15.90 5.77 -9.92
N ALA A 43 -16.78 4.90 -9.42
CA ALA A 43 -17.48 5.12 -8.16
C ALA A 43 -16.48 5.24 -6.99
N PHE A 44 -15.50 4.35 -6.91
CA PHE A 44 -14.46 4.39 -5.89
C PHE A 44 -13.62 5.68 -5.96
N ILE A 45 -13.20 6.10 -7.16
CA ILE A 45 -12.50 7.39 -7.37
C ILE A 45 -13.35 8.54 -6.82
N ASN A 46 -14.63 8.61 -7.17
CA ASN A 46 -15.53 9.67 -6.72
C ASN A 46 -15.77 9.65 -5.20
N GLU A 47 -15.72 8.48 -4.58
CA GLU A 47 -15.85 8.29 -3.14
C GLU A 47 -14.63 8.81 -2.37
N VAL A 48 -13.41 8.48 -2.82
CA VAL A 48 -12.19 8.76 -2.05
C VAL A 48 -11.57 10.12 -2.36
N CYS A 49 -11.72 10.64 -3.58
CA CYS A 49 -11.08 11.89 -3.99
C CYS A 49 -11.54 13.18 -3.30
N PRO A 50 -12.74 13.27 -2.69
CA PRO A 50 -13.08 14.39 -1.80
C PRO A 50 -12.23 14.44 -0.52
N HIS A 51 -11.63 13.31 -0.13
CA HIS A 51 -10.89 13.16 1.13
C HIS A 51 -9.39 12.90 0.95
N LEU A 52 -8.97 12.48 -0.25
CA LEU A 52 -7.58 12.14 -0.60
C LEU A 52 -7.05 13.00 -1.75
N ALA A 53 -5.72 13.11 -1.84
CA ALA A 53 -5.03 13.93 -2.82
C ALA A 53 -5.00 13.30 -4.24
N CYS A 54 -6.16 13.25 -4.90
CA CYS A 54 -6.29 12.72 -6.27
C CYS A 54 -5.79 13.66 -7.38
N GLY A 55 -5.22 14.83 -7.06
CA GLY A 55 -4.74 15.81 -8.04
C GLY A 55 -3.94 15.21 -9.22
N PRO A 56 -3.00 14.26 -8.99
CA PRO A 56 -2.22 13.66 -10.08
C PRO A 56 -3.04 12.92 -11.14
N ILE A 57 -4.20 12.35 -10.80
CA ILE A 57 -5.06 11.59 -11.73
C ILE A 57 -6.23 12.40 -12.28
N ARG A 58 -6.33 13.69 -11.95
CA ARG A 58 -7.33 14.59 -12.54
C ARG A 58 -6.77 15.21 -13.83
N ARG A 59 -7.65 15.77 -14.66
CA ARG A 59 -7.23 16.46 -15.90
C ARG A 59 -6.14 17.49 -15.59
N GLY A 60 -5.06 17.44 -16.37
CA GLY A 60 -3.86 18.28 -16.17
C GLY A 60 -2.87 17.74 -15.13
N GLY A 61 -3.18 16.63 -14.45
CA GLY A 61 -2.28 15.95 -13.51
C GLY A 61 -1.26 15.05 -14.20
N LYS A 62 -0.14 14.79 -13.51
CA LYS A 62 1.01 14.01 -14.03
C LYS A 62 0.67 12.53 -14.30
N CYS A 63 -0.33 11.99 -13.62
CA CYS A 63 -0.82 10.62 -13.73
C CYS A 63 -2.15 10.52 -14.48
N PHE A 64 -2.55 11.58 -15.19
CA PHE A 64 -3.79 11.57 -15.95
C PHE A 64 -3.69 10.65 -17.17
N GLU A 65 -2.57 10.68 -17.88
CA GLU A 65 -2.40 9.81 -19.05
C GLU A 65 -1.74 8.48 -18.68
N PRO A 66 -2.23 7.34 -19.21
CA PRO A 66 -3.37 7.22 -20.12
C PRO A 66 -4.73 7.46 -19.42
N ASP A 67 -5.62 8.25 -20.05
CA ASP A 67 -6.97 8.54 -19.56
C ASP A 67 -7.87 7.29 -19.56
N ASN A 68 -7.81 6.52 -18.48
CA ASN A 68 -8.70 5.39 -18.26
C ASN A 68 -8.91 5.09 -16.77
N ALA A 69 -10.09 4.52 -16.48
CA ALA A 69 -10.51 4.19 -15.12
C ALA A 69 -9.58 3.19 -14.41
N TYR A 70 -8.89 2.31 -15.13
CA TYR A 70 -7.98 1.33 -14.52
C TYR A 70 -6.77 2.00 -13.88
N ASN A 71 -6.12 2.92 -14.60
CA ASN A 71 -4.96 3.66 -14.10
C ASN A 71 -5.34 4.63 -12.99
N HIS A 72 -6.40 5.42 -13.21
CA HIS A 72 -6.88 6.37 -12.20
C HIS A 72 -7.38 5.65 -10.95
N GLY A 73 -8.09 4.54 -11.13
CA GLY A 73 -8.60 3.70 -10.04
C GLY A 73 -7.48 3.04 -9.27
N SER A 74 -6.46 2.52 -9.93
CA SER A 74 -5.29 1.92 -9.28
C SER A 74 -4.54 2.94 -8.42
N TYR A 75 -4.37 4.17 -8.90
CA TYR A 75 -3.75 5.23 -8.13
C TYR A 75 -4.59 5.61 -6.90
N ALA A 76 -5.91 5.76 -7.07
CA ALA A 76 -6.84 6.06 -5.97
C ALA A 76 -6.90 4.94 -4.93
N LEU A 77 -6.91 3.67 -5.37
CA LEU A 77 -6.84 2.49 -4.52
C LEU A 77 -5.57 2.48 -3.69
N ASN A 78 -4.44 2.79 -4.32
CA ASN A 78 -3.17 2.85 -3.62
C ASN A 78 -3.12 4.02 -2.63
N LEU A 79 -3.63 5.20 -2.97
CA LEU A 79 -3.78 6.32 -2.04
C LEU A 79 -4.60 5.91 -0.81
N ASN A 80 -5.76 5.29 -1.03
CA ASN A 80 -6.61 4.80 0.05
C ASN A 80 -5.91 3.72 0.88
N TYR A 81 -5.14 2.85 0.24
CA TYR A 81 -4.35 1.83 0.92
C TYR A 81 -3.27 2.43 1.83
N ARG A 82 -2.61 3.53 1.42
CA ARG A 82 -1.68 4.26 2.28
C ARG A 82 -2.36 4.93 3.46
N PHE A 83 -3.58 5.43 3.25
CA PHE A 83 -4.34 6.15 4.27
C PHE A 83 -4.99 5.21 5.30
N ASN A 84 -5.64 4.14 4.83
CA ASN A 84 -6.46 3.24 5.66
C ASN A 84 -5.79 1.89 5.96
N GLY A 85 -4.71 1.52 5.27
CA GLY A 85 -4.02 0.24 5.45
C GLY A 85 -4.78 -0.98 4.94
N GLN A 86 -5.92 -0.79 4.25
CA GLN A 86 -6.77 -1.86 3.72
C GLN A 86 -6.92 -1.75 2.20
N CYS A 87 -6.87 -2.89 1.51
CA CYS A 87 -7.07 -3.03 0.07
C CYS A 87 -8.31 -3.90 -0.16
N ASP A 88 -9.31 -3.39 -0.86
CA ASP A 88 -10.55 -4.13 -1.13
C ASP A 88 -10.32 -5.18 -2.23
N LEU A 89 -10.09 -6.43 -1.82
CA LEU A 89 -9.76 -7.52 -2.72
C LEU A 89 -10.94 -7.99 -3.60
N SER A 90 -12.14 -7.42 -3.44
CA SER A 90 -13.28 -7.74 -4.32
C SER A 90 -13.13 -7.18 -5.74
N PHE A 91 -12.32 -6.12 -5.92
CA PHE A 91 -12.00 -5.56 -7.25
C PHE A 91 -10.57 -5.01 -7.37
N ALA A 92 -9.75 -5.11 -6.31
CA ALA A 92 -8.35 -4.71 -6.27
C ALA A 92 -7.44 -5.88 -5.87
N THR A 93 -6.14 -5.72 -6.02
CA THR A 93 -5.14 -6.72 -5.65
C THR A 93 -3.89 -6.05 -5.11
N LEU A 94 -3.11 -6.79 -4.32
CA LEU A 94 -1.82 -6.34 -3.84
C LEU A 94 -0.75 -6.65 -4.90
N ALA A 95 -0.14 -5.60 -5.43
CA ALA A 95 1.05 -5.68 -6.26
C ALA A 95 2.32 -5.63 -5.38
N VAL A 96 3.27 -6.51 -5.68
CA VAL A 96 4.62 -6.52 -5.08
C VAL A 96 5.65 -5.79 -5.95
N THR A 97 5.27 -5.45 -7.18
CA THR A 97 6.05 -4.68 -8.13
C THR A 97 5.51 -3.26 -8.16
N ASP A 98 6.40 -2.27 -8.18
CA ASP A 98 6.03 -0.85 -8.26
C ASP A 98 5.23 -0.60 -9.56
N PRO A 99 3.95 -0.17 -9.46
CA PRO A 99 3.09 0.09 -10.61
C PRO A 99 3.33 1.46 -11.25
N SER A 100 4.32 2.23 -10.79
CA SER A 100 4.69 3.54 -11.36
C SER A 100 5.10 3.43 -12.83
N PHE A 101 4.69 4.39 -13.65
CA PHE A 101 4.96 4.40 -15.09
C PHE A 101 5.09 5.83 -15.61
N LEU A 102 5.91 6.06 -16.66
CA LEU A 102 6.03 7.35 -17.39
C LEU A 102 6.08 8.61 -16.49
N GLY A 103 6.76 8.53 -15.34
CA GLY A 103 6.88 9.63 -14.38
C GLY A 103 5.66 9.82 -13.46
N CYS A 104 4.59 9.06 -13.62
CA CYS A 104 3.56 8.86 -12.61
C CYS A 104 4.09 7.92 -11.52
N HIS A 105 4.33 8.47 -10.33
CA HIS A 105 4.83 7.71 -9.18
C HIS A 105 3.69 7.39 -8.23
N TYR A 106 3.52 6.11 -7.91
CA TYR A 106 2.53 5.65 -6.95
C TYR A 106 3.04 5.87 -5.51
N PRO A 107 2.20 6.43 -4.62
CA PRO A 107 2.58 6.66 -3.22
C PRO A 107 2.90 5.35 -2.46
#